data_AF-A0A243Q2I4-F1
#
_entry.id   AF-A0A243Q2I4-F1
#
_cell.length_a   1.000
_cell.length_b   1.000
_cell.length_c   1.000
_cell.angle_alpha   90.00
_cell.angle_beta   90.00
_cell.angle_gamma   90.00
#
_symmetry.space_group_name_H-M   'P 1'
#
loop_
_entity.id
_entity.type
_entity.pdbx_description
1 polymer ?
#
loop_
_entity_poly.entity_id
_entity_poly.type
_entity_poly.pdbx_seq_one_letter_code
_entity_poly.pdbx_strand_id
1 'polypeptide(L)'
;MADAAAGPAAGSAADHLAAAWQAAYGRGPDPVRAYSEAIKAVECAAHAVIQPSHAKATLGTMLGEIKNARHKFSAAIPSPTGDPIAPAEAMMRALWEGQTSRHGAQTATVPETLEAARAGVHLAAALVQWFVSGAVVRTP
;
A
#
# COMPACT_ATOMS: atom_id res chain seq x y z
N MET A 1 16.57 20.31 -17.80
CA MET A 1 16.63 19.23 -16.80
C MET A 1 16.10 19.84 -15.52
N ALA A 2 15.01 19.32 -14.97
CA ALA A 2 14.41 19.82 -13.73
C ALA A 2 14.89 19.00 -12.54
N ASP A 3 14.88 19.63 -11.37
CA ASP A 3 15.52 19.13 -10.16
C ASP A 3 14.97 17.78 -9.69
N ALA A 4 15.86 16.91 -9.19
CA ALA A 4 15.50 15.63 -8.59
C ALA A 4 15.08 15.86 -7.14
N ALA A 5 13.93 16.52 -6.96
CA ALA A 5 13.35 16.81 -5.66
C ALA A 5 13.35 15.54 -4.80
N ALA A 6 13.97 15.62 -3.61
CA ALA A 6 14.14 14.47 -2.74
C ALA A 6 12.76 13.89 -2.37
N GLY A 7 12.43 12.74 -2.96
CA GLY A 7 11.13 12.11 -2.80
C GLY A 7 10.83 11.78 -1.33
N PRO A 8 9.55 11.67 -0.94
CA PRO A 8 9.16 11.30 0.42
C PRO A 8 9.91 10.03 0.83
N ALA A 9 10.63 10.10 1.95
CA ALA A 9 11.57 9.07 2.38
C ALA A 9 10.85 7.76 2.72
N ALA A 10 10.71 6.88 1.72
CA ALA A 10 9.86 5.69 1.75
C ALA A 10 10.38 4.54 2.66
N GLY A 11 11.35 4.81 3.53
CA GLY A 11 11.93 3.82 4.45
C GLY A 11 12.34 2.52 3.75
N SER A 12 11.97 1.40 4.35
CA SER A 12 12.19 0.03 3.84
C SER A 12 11.18 -0.42 2.78
N ALA A 13 10.43 0.49 2.13
CA ALA A 13 9.41 0.10 1.13
C ALA A 13 9.99 -0.75 -0.01
N ALA A 14 11.20 -0.43 -0.47
CA ALA A 14 11.90 -1.21 -1.51
C ALA A 14 12.28 -2.61 -1.01
N ASP A 15 12.77 -2.74 0.22
CA ASP A 15 13.17 -4.01 0.83
C ASP A 15 11.96 -4.93 1.06
N HIS A 16 10.86 -4.37 1.58
CA HIS A 16 9.60 -5.09 1.76
C HIS A 16 9.00 -5.51 0.41
N LEU A 17 9.02 -4.64 -0.61
CA LEU A 17 8.54 -5.00 -1.95
C LEU A 17 9.40 -6.12 -2.55
N ALA A 18 10.72 -6.05 -2.43
CA ALA A 18 11.63 -7.10 -2.88
C ALA A 18 11.39 -8.43 -2.14
N ALA A 19 11.19 -8.39 -0.83
CA ALA A 19 10.84 -9.57 -0.02
C ALA A 19 9.49 -10.17 -0.43
N ALA A 20 8.51 -9.33 -0.77
CA ALA A 20 7.20 -9.75 -1.25
C ALA A 20 7.28 -10.46 -2.61
N TRP A 21 8.05 -9.92 -3.57
CA TRP A 21 8.33 -10.56 -4.85
C TRP A 21 9.02 -11.93 -4.69
N GLN A 22 10.03 -12.03 -3.83
CA GLN A 22 10.73 -13.30 -3.56
C GLN A 22 9.81 -14.32 -2.90
N ALA A 23 8.89 -13.90 -2.02
CA ALA A 23 7.91 -14.79 -1.41
C ALA A 23 6.79 -15.24 -2.38
N ALA A 24 6.39 -14.41 -3.35
CA ALA A 24 5.31 -14.73 -4.31
C ALA A 24 5.77 -15.51 -5.57
N TYR A 25 7.04 -15.37 -5.96
CA TYR A 25 7.58 -15.93 -7.20
C TYR A 25 8.91 -16.69 -7.04
N GLY A 26 9.47 -16.74 -5.83
CA GLY A 26 10.68 -17.52 -5.53
C GLY A 26 10.46 -19.04 -5.57
N ARG A 27 11.55 -19.78 -5.42
CA ARG A 27 11.61 -21.24 -5.64
C ARG A 27 10.78 -22.07 -4.64
N GLY A 28 10.43 -21.50 -3.49
CA GLY A 28 9.44 -22.02 -2.56
C GLY A 28 8.51 -20.89 -2.13
N PRO A 29 7.33 -20.72 -2.76
CA PRO A 29 6.46 -19.59 -2.48
C PRO A 29 5.84 -19.63 -1.08
N ASP A 30 5.74 -18.46 -0.45
CA ASP A 30 5.13 -18.23 0.86
C ASP A 30 4.07 -17.11 0.70
N PRO A 31 2.79 -17.47 0.47
CA PRO A 31 1.73 -16.49 0.24
C PRO A 31 1.50 -15.54 1.42
N VAL A 32 1.61 -16.05 2.66
CA VAL A 32 1.33 -15.28 3.88
C VAL A 32 2.42 -14.21 4.08
N ARG A 33 3.69 -14.58 3.87
CA ARG A 33 4.80 -13.62 3.85
C ARG A 33 4.69 -12.66 2.67
N ALA A 34 4.39 -13.14 1.46
CA ALA A 34 4.24 -12.28 0.29
C ALA A 34 3.18 -11.19 0.50
N TYR A 35 2.01 -11.54 1.04
CA TYR A 35 0.94 -10.60 1.32
C TYR A 35 1.32 -9.62 2.44
N SER A 36 1.90 -10.11 3.54
CA SER A 36 2.27 -9.25 4.68
C SER A 36 3.45 -8.32 4.40
N GLU A 37 4.42 -8.72 3.57
CA GLU A 37 5.48 -7.83 3.08
C GLU A 37 4.95 -6.82 2.05
N ALA A 38 3.99 -7.20 1.20
CA ALA A 38 3.33 -6.28 0.27
C ALA A 38 2.59 -5.15 1.00
N ILE A 39 1.91 -5.45 2.12
CA ILE A 39 1.28 -4.42 2.98
C ILE A 39 2.35 -3.47 3.56
N LYS A 40 3.42 -4.00 4.17
CA LYS A 40 4.50 -3.18 4.75
C LYS A 40 5.15 -2.26 3.73
N ALA A 41 5.33 -2.73 2.50
CA ALA A 41 5.88 -1.92 1.42
C ALA A 41 5.02 -0.66 1.16
N VAL A 42 3.70 -0.83 1.09
CA VAL A 42 2.74 0.28 0.94
C VAL A 42 2.73 1.17 2.18
N GLU A 43 2.74 0.61 3.39
CA GLU A 43 2.80 1.38 4.64
C GLU A 43 4.04 2.29 4.68
N CYS A 44 5.23 1.74 4.39
CA CYS A 44 6.48 2.51 4.37
C CYS A 44 6.48 3.62 3.30
N ALA A 45 5.94 3.37 2.10
CA ALA A 45 5.87 4.38 1.04
C ALA A 45 4.81 5.46 1.30
N ALA A 46 3.64 5.07 1.82
CA ALA A 46 2.51 5.98 2.04
C ALA A 46 2.65 6.86 3.30
N HIS A 47 3.42 6.42 4.30
CA HIS A 47 3.50 7.05 5.63
C HIS A 47 3.80 8.55 5.58
N ALA A 48 4.84 8.98 4.85
CA ALA A 48 5.24 10.38 4.75
C ALA A 48 4.22 11.27 4.00
N VAL A 49 3.34 10.67 3.18
CA VAL A 49 2.30 11.39 2.44
C VAL A 49 1.00 11.46 3.25
N ILE A 50 0.52 10.32 3.75
CA ILE A 50 -0.80 10.23 4.39
C ILE A 50 -0.73 10.63 5.88
N GLN A 51 0.23 10.12 6.66
CA GLN A 51 0.27 10.37 8.12
C GLN A 51 1.68 10.70 8.66
N PRO A 52 2.38 11.72 8.13
CA PRO A 52 3.80 11.98 8.45
C PRO A 52 4.13 12.19 9.94
N SER A 53 3.14 12.55 10.77
CA SER A 53 3.32 12.74 12.22
C SER A 53 3.00 11.50 13.07
N HIS A 54 2.58 10.39 12.46
CA HIS A 54 2.03 9.23 13.16
C HIS A 54 3.00 8.03 13.11
N ALA A 55 4.01 8.03 13.98
CA ALA A 55 5.12 7.04 13.98
C ALA A 55 4.74 5.54 14.07
N LYS A 56 3.45 5.21 14.29
CA LYS A 56 2.89 3.84 14.25
C LYS A 56 1.84 3.69 13.14
N ALA A 57 1.96 4.40 12.03
CA ALA A 57 0.96 4.40 10.96
C ALA A 57 0.86 3.02 10.31
N THR A 58 -0.36 2.61 9.99
CA THR A 58 -0.69 1.35 9.33
C THR A 58 -1.64 1.63 8.16
N LEU A 59 -1.77 0.69 7.24
CA LEU A 59 -2.62 0.80 6.06
C LEU A 59 -4.08 1.13 6.46
N GLY A 60 -4.57 0.58 7.58
CA GLY A 60 -5.88 0.90 8.14
C GLY A 60 -6.01 2.30 8.73
N THR A 61 -4.98 2.82 9.43
CA THR A 61 -5.03 4.21 9.93
C THR A 61 -4.89 5.22 8.79
N MET A 62 -4.14 4.88 7.74
CA MET A 62 -4.04 5.67 6.51
C MET A 62 -5.36 5.69 5.72
N LEU A 63 -6.06 4.55 5.60
CA LEU A 63 -7.43 4.50 5.05
C LEU A 63 -8.42 5.34 5.89
N GLY A 64 -8.23 5.40 7.20
CA GLY A 64 -8.98 6.29 8.10
C GLY A 64 -8.71 7.77 7.84
N GLU A 65 -7.45 8.16 7.69
CA GLU A 65 -7.04 9.53 7.33
C GLU A 65 -7.56 9.93 5.94
N ILE A 66 -7.46 9.06 4.93
CA ILE A 66 -7.99 9.31 3.58
C ILE A 66 -9.53 9.50 3.62
N LYS A 67 -10.24 8.73 4.45
CA LYS A 67 -11.68 8.93 4.66
C LYS A 67 -12.00 10.29 5.30
N ASN A 68 -11.25 10.69 6.33
CA ASN A 68 -11.55 11.88 7.13
C ASN A 68 -11.08 13.19 6.47
N ALA A 69 -9.92 13.17 5.81
CA ALA A 69 -9.27 14.34 5.21
C ALA A 69 -9.23 14.23 3.67
N ARG A 70 -10.25 13.61 3.07
CA ARG A 70 -10.30 13.20 1.65
C ARG A 70 -9.89 14.26 0.63
N HIS A 71 -10.30 15.51 0.87
CA HIS A 71 -10.00 16.68 0.04
C HIS A 71 -8.51 17.07 0.03
N LYS A 72 -7.69 16.51 0.93
CA LYS A 72 -6.24 16.74 1.02
C LYS A 72 -5.41 15.73 0.23
N PHE A 73 -6.03 14.84 -0.56
CA PHE A 73 -5.31 13.78 -1.25
C PHE A 73 -5.71 13.71 -2.72
N SER A 74 -4.74 13.43 -3.59
CA SER A 74 -4.95 13.33 -5.03
C SER A 74 -4.02 12.30 -5.66
N ALA A 75 -4.53 11.55 -6.64
CA ALA A 75 -3.76 10.71 -7.55
C ALA A 75 -3.71 11.35 -8.94
N ALA A 76 -2.61 11.15 -9.66
CA ALA A 76 -2.41 11.67 -11.02
C ALA A 76 -3.27 10.95 -12.08
N ILE A 77 -3.81 9.77 -11.78
CA ILE A 77 -4.74 9.04 -12.64
C ILE A 77 -6.19 9.54 -12.41
N PRO A 78 -6.90 10.01 -13.45
CA PRO A 78 -8.27 10.50 -13.30
C PRO A 78 -9.23 9.42 -12.79
N SER A 79 -10.10 9.78 -11.84
CA SER A 79 -11.18 8.92 -11.36
C SER A 79 -12.49 9.17 -12.13
N PRO A 80 -13.20 8.13 -12.59
CA PRO A 80 -14.52 8.27 -13.23
C PRO A 80 -15.59 8.94 -12.36
N THR A 81 -15.42 8.92 -11.02
CA THR A 81 -16.34 9.57 -10.07
C THR A 81 -15.98 11.04 -9.79
N GLY A 82 -14.92 11.57 -10.40
CA GLY A 82 -14.36 12.89 -10.08
C GLY A 82 -13.56 12.93 -8.77
N ASP A 83 -13.47 11.81 -8.05
CA ASP A 83 -12.82 11.69 -6.73
C ASP A 83 -11.31 11.38 -6.88
N PRO A 84 -10.39 12.35 -6.66
CA PRO A 84 -9.00 12.20 -7.11
C PRO A 84 -8.20 11.11 -6.39
N ILE A 85 -8.56 10.72 -5.16
CA ILE A 85 -7.82 9.71 -4.39
C ILE A 85 -8.42 8.30 -4.49
N ALA A 86 -9.66 8.16 -4.98
CA ALA A 86 -10.37 6.89 -5.05
C ALA A 86 -9.59 5.73 -5.71
N PRO A 87 -8.81 5.91 -6.81
CA PRO A 87 -8.05 4.81 -7.41
C PRO A 87 -6.96 4.24 -6.47
N ALA A 88 -6.26 5.10 -5.72
CA ALA A 88 -5.25 4.65 -4.76
C ALA A 88 -5.90 4.05 -3.51
N GLU A 89 -6.97 4.68 -2.99
CA GLU A 89 -7.71 4.13 -1.85
C GLU A 89 -8.28 2.75 -2.14
N ALA A 90 -8.84 2.52 -3.33
CA ALA A 90 -9.39 1.21 -3.71
C ALA A 90 -8.34 0.09 -3.68
N MET A 91 -7.10 0.36 -4.13
CA MET A 91 -6.00 -0.60 -4.06
C MET A 91 -5.50 -0.81 -2.62
N MET A 92 -5.36 0.27 -1.84
CA MET A 92 -5.01 0.19 -0.41
C MET A 92 -6.07 -0.59 0.39
N ARG A 93 -7.35 -0.41 0.05
CA ARG A 93 -8.49 -1.12 0.64
C ARG A 93 -8.48 -2.59 0.29
N ALA A 94 -8.27 -2.94 -0.98
CA ALA A 94 -8.17 -4.33 -1.43
C ALA A 94 -7.04 -5.09 -0.71
N LEU A 95 -5.89 -4.44 -0.46
CA LEU A 95 -4.80 -4.99 0.36
C LEU A 95 -5.18 -5.13 1.84
N TRP A 96 -5.85 -4.15 2.43
CA TRP A 96 -6.22 -4.20 3.86
C TRP A 96 -7.30 -5.24 4.17
N GLU A 97 -8.31 -5.34 3.30
CA GLU A 97 -9.48 -6.20 3.49
C GLU A 97 -9.24 -7.63 2.94
N GLY A 98 -8.31 -7.79 1.99
CA GLY A 98 -7.93 -9.09 1.43
C GLY A 98 -6.93 -9.90 2.26
N GLN A 99 -6.35 -9.33 3.31
CA GLN A 99 -5.49 -10.05 4.26
C GLN A 99 -6.36 -10.86 5.23
N THR A 100 -6.46 -12.16 5.01
CA THR A 100 -7.29 -13.08 5.81
C THR A 100 -6.63 -13.53 7.12
N SER A 101 -5.30 -13.44 7.23
CA SER A 101 -4.53 -13.80 8.44
C SER A 101 -4.55 -12.72 9.55
N ARG A 102 -5.65 -11.98 9.66
CA ARG A 102 -5.81 -10.88 10.64
C ARG A 102 -6.53 -11.36 11.89
N HIS A 103 -5.76 -11.59 12.96
CA HIS A 103 -6.20 -11.76 14.35
C HIS A 103 -7.50 -12.57 14.59
N GLY A 104 -7.40 -13.89 14.56
CA GLY A 104 -8.24 -14.79 15.39
C GLY A 104 -9.74 -14.48 15.42
N ALA A 105 -10.35 -14.31 14.25
CA ALA A 105 -11.80 -14.22 14.14
C ALA A 105 -12.48 -15.50 14.67
N GLN A 106 -13.79 -15.42 14.95
CA GLN A 106 -14.57 -16.61 15.31
C GLN A 106 -14.68 -17.62 14.15
N THR A 107 -14.36 -17.20 12.92
CA THR A 107 -14.15 -18.06 11.74
C THR A 107 -12.68 -18.44 11.61
N ALA A 108 -12.41 -19.68 11.21
CA ALA A 108 -11.04 -20.18 11.02
C ALA A 108 -10.24 -19.31 10.03
N THR A 109 -8.97 -19.05 10.36
CA THR A 109 -8.05 -18.32 9.47
C THR A 109 -7.83 -19.12 8.19
N VAL A 110 -8.38 -18.63 7.08
CA VAL A 110 -8.05 -19.11 5.74
C VAL A 110 -6.69 -18.52 5.34
N PRO A 111 -5.66 -19.33 5.03
CA PRO A 111 -4.39 -18.78 4.54
C PRO A 111 -4.58 -18.04 3.22
N GLU A 112 -3.85 -16.94 3.03
CA GLU A 112 -3.83 -16.22 1.76
C GLU A 112 -3.43 -17.17 0.60
N THR A 113 -4.18 -17.15 -0.50
CA THR A 113 -3.84 -17.99 -1.66
C THR A 113 -2.64 -17.40 -2.41
N LEU A 114 -1.87 -18.25 -3.10
CA LEU A 114 -0.70 -17.78 -3.86
C LEU A 114 -1.08 -16.73 -4.93
N GLU A 115 -2.24 -16.87 -5.57
CA GLU A 115 -2.73 -15.90 -6.56
C GLU A 115 -3.22 -14.60 -5.91
N ALA A 116 -3.87 -14.67 -4.73
CA ALA A 116 -4.23 -13.47 -3.97
C ALA A 116 -2.99 -12.71 -3.48
N ALA A 117 -1.97 -13.43 -3.01
CA ALA A 117 -0.68 -12.85 -2.62
C ALA A 117 0.03 -12.21 -3.81
N ARG A 118 0.07 -12.88 -4.98
CA ARG A 118 0.62 -12.32 -6.22
C ARG A 118 -0.10 -11.04 -6.65
N ALA A 119 -1.43 -11.05 -6.67
CA ALA A 119 -2.22 -9.84 -6.94
C ALA A 119 -1.88 -8.71 -5.94
N GLY A 120 -1.72 -9.05 -4.65
CA GLY A 120 -1.27 -8.12 -3.62
C GLY A 120 0.12 -7.52 -3.90
N VAL A 121 1.09 -8.32 -4.36
CA VAL A 121 2.43 -7.80 -4.76
C VAL A 121 2.34 -6.82 -5.93
N HIS A 122 1.47 -7.05 -6.92
CA HIS A 122 1.26 -6.10 -8.02
C HIS A 122 0.58 -4.80 -7.56
N LEU A 123 -0.43 -4.89 -6.69
CA LEU A 123 -1.05 -3.71 -6.07
C LEU A 123 -0.03 -2.89 -5.25
N ALA A 124 0.83 -3.57 -4.47
CA ALA A 124 1.88 -2.94 -3.70
C ALA A 124 2.94 -2.29 -4.60
N ALA A 125 3.36 -2.94 -5.68
CA ALA A 125 4.30 -2.36 -6.64
C ALA A 125 3.76 -1.07 -7.27
N ALA A 126 2.48 -1.05 -7.66
CA ALA A 126 1.82 0.15 -8.18
C ALA A 126 1.74 1.25 -7.13
N LEU A 127 1.26 0.96 -5.92
CA LEU A 127 1.12 1.93 -4.83
C LEU A 127 2.47 2.50 -4.37
N VAL A 128 3.50 1.66 -4.18
CA VAL A 128 4.85 2.11 -3.83
C VAL A 128 5.38 3.05 -4.89
N GLN A 129 5.29 2.69 -6.17
CA GLN A 129 5.68 3.58 -7.26
C GLN A 129 4.90 4.90 -7.23
N TRP A 130 3.59 4.88 -6.97
CA TRP A 130 2.77 6.09 -6.97
C TRP A 130 3.11 7.05 -5.82
N PHE A 131 3.32 6.54 -4.60
CA PHE A 131 3.73 7.37 -3.46
C PHE A 131 5.17 7.90 -3.61
N VAL A 132 6.12 7.05 -4.04
CA VAL A 132 7.53 7.45 -4.22
C VAL A 132 7.71 8.50 -5.32
N SER A 133 6.97 8.38 -6.42
CA SER A 133 7.06 9.31 -7.56
C SER A 133 6.23 10.59 -7.41
N GLY A 134 5.42 10.73 -6.35
CA GLY A 134 4.47 11.83 -6.23
C GLY A 134 3.30 11.74 -7.23
N ALA A 135 3.01 10.55 -7.78
CA ALA A 135 1.77 10.32 -8.51
C ALA A 135 0.56 10.11 -7.57
N VAL A 136 0.80 9.93 -6.25
CA VAL A 136 -0.16 10.21 -5.18
C VAL A 136 0.47 11.19 -4.20
N VAL A 137 -0.25 12.28 -3.88
CA VAL A 137 0.25 13.37 -3.04
C VAL A 137 -0.77 13.81 -2.00
N ARG A 138 -0.27 14.47 -0.95
CA ARG A 138 -1.06 15.30 -0.05
C ARG A 138 -1.05 16.74 -0.56
N THR A 139 -2.23 17.31 -0.78
CA THR A 139 -2.40 18.75 -1.06
C THR A 139 -2.50 19.54 0.26
N PRO A 140 -2.20 20.86 0.25
CA PRO A 140 -2.34 21.73 1.43
C PRO A 140 -3.71 21.68 2.11
#